data_AF-A0A0B2ULQ2-F1
#
_entry.id   AF-A0A0B2ULQ2-F1
#
_cell.length_a   1.000
_cell.length_b   1.000
_cell.length_c   1.000
_cell.angle_alpha   90.00
_cell.angle_beta   90.00
_cell.angle_gamma   90.00
#
_symmetry.space_group_name_H-M   'P 1'
#
loop_
_entity.id
_entity.type
_entity.pdbx_description
1 polymer ?
#
loop_
_entity_poly.entity_id
_entity_poly.type
_entity_poly.pdbx_seq_one_letter_code
_entity_poly.pdbx_strand_id
1 'polypeptide(L)'
;MSVLFTNDFNEEIYQILRYYSGKCLSLMISGGSILKCLDDCRYEQLDTSKWDIFYSDEREDQEQLNHTAACGFLNRINAKVHPIDTSVPLEKAAIEYANVLNGIVIDVCLLGIGGDGHICSLLPECPELDSLLYVTALEGDFTVSPKRVTITPRYINEKVKELIFVVPGSKEKKIEQPDKSILARINKDYVVILKR
;
A
#
# COMPACT_ATOMS: atom_id res chain seq x y z
N MET A 1 2.27 -5.95 17.37
CA MET A 1 2.84 -4.67 16.91
C MET A 1 4.30 -4.57 17.32
N SER A 2 5.19 -4.27 16.39
CA SER A 2 6.56 -3.83 16.65
C SER A 2 6.81 -2.46 16.02
N VAL A 3 7.75 -1.70 16.60
CA VAL A 3 8.11 -0.35 16.11
C VAL A 3 9.60 -0.32 15.77
N LEU A 4 9.91 0.19 14.59
CA LEU A 4 11.26 0.44 14.10
C LEU A 4 11.45 1.95 13.95
N PHE A 5 12.52 2.49 14.52
CA PHE A 5 12.87 3.89 14.35
C PHE A 5 14.02 4.04 13.36
N THR A 6 13.86 4.93 12.38
CA THR A 6 14.89 5.21 11.38
C THR A 6 15.05 6.71 11.10
N ASN A 7 16.23 7.08 10.62
CA ASN A 7 16.48 8.38 9.99
C ASN A 7 16.47 8.28 8.45
N ASP A 8 16.48 7.07 7.90
CA ASP A 8 16.55 6.78 6.47
C ASP A 8 15.54 5.68 6.12
N PHE A 9 14.35 6.12 5.70
CA PHE A 9 13.28 5.22 5.30
C PHE A 9 13.62 4.45 4.03
N ASN A 10 14.39 5.06 3.13
CA ASN A 10 14.78 4.44 1.87
C ASN A 10 15.68 3.23 2.16
N GLU A 11 16.66 3.38 3.06
CA GLU A 11 17.52 2.28 3.50
C GLU A 11 16.73 1.14 4.15
N GLU A 12 15.83 1.42 5.10
CA GLU A 12 15.09 0.35 5.78
C GLU A 12 14.23 -0.46 4.80
N ILE A 13 13.50 0.22 3.91
CA ILE A 13 12.66 -0.46 2.91
C ILE A 13 13.56 -1.21 1.92
N TYR A 14 14.66 -0.62 1.47
CA TYR A 14 15.61 -1.29 0.59
C TYR A 14 16.18 -2.56 1.23
N GLN A 15 16.54 -2.56 2.52
CA GLN A 15 17.04 -3.74 3.23
C GLN A 15 16.01 -4.87 3.31
N ILE A 16 14.73 -4.53 3.50
CA ILE A 16 13.63 -5.50 3.45
C ILE A 16 13.52 -6.10 2.04
N LEU A 17 13.44 -5.24 1.02
CA LEU A 17 13.15 -5.69 -0.34
C LEU A 17 14.36 -6.37 -1.01
N ARG A 18 15.60 -5.99 -0.70
CA ARG A 18 16.80 -6.61 -1.29
C ARG A 18 16.95 -8.09 -0.91
N TYR A 19 16.35 -8.52 0.20
CA TYR A 19 16.29 -9.95 0.56
C TYR A 19 15.65 -10.81 -0.53
N TYR A 20 14.75 -10.22 -1.32
CA TYR A 20 14.02 -10.85 -2.41
C TYR A 20 14.70 -10.74 -3.78
N SER A 21 15.91 -10.18 -3.87
CA SER A 21 16.67 -10.17 -5.13
C SER A 21 16.88 -11.61 -5.65
N GLY A 22 16.47 -11.87 -6.89
CA GLY A 22 16.49 -13.18 -7.55
C GLY A 22 15.41 -14.18 -7.09
N LYS A 23 14.53 -13.77 -6.18
CA LYS A 23 13.45 -14.58 -5.58
C LYS A 23 12.07 -14.04 -6.00
N CYS A 24 11.05 -14.89 -5.88
CA CYS A 24 9.67 -14.44 -6.07
C CYS A 24 9.27 -13.51 -4.92
N LEU A 25 8.57 -12.43 -5.26
CA LEU A 25 8.01 -11.47 -4.30
C LEU A 25 6.68 -10.95 -4.84
N SER A 26 5.60 -11.12 -4.10
CA SER A 26 4.37 -10.34 -4.29
C SER A 26 4.41 -9.13 -3.36
N LEU A 27 4.73 -7.96 -3.91
CA LEU A 27 4.84 -6.69 -3.18
C LEU A 27 3.60 -5.84 -3.40
N MET A 28 2.94 -5.45 -2.31
CA MET A 28 1.85 -4.50 -2.36
C MET A 28 2.29 -3.13 -1.81
N ILE A 29 2.02 -2.06 -2.56
CA ILE A 29 2.39 -0.70 -2.20
C ILE A 29 1.15 0.21 -2.10
N SER A 30 1.21 1.21 -1.23
CA SER A 30 0.28 2.33 -1.24
C SER A 30 0.87 3.54 -1.97
N GLY A 31 0.02 4.53 -2.24
CA GLY A 31 0.46 5.82 -2.75
C GLY A 31 1.20 6.70 -1.73
N GLY A 32 1.28 8.00 -2.05
CA GLY A 32 1.74 9.03 -1.14
C GLY A 32 3.24 9.01 -0.84
N SER A 33 3.61 9.29 0.41
CA SER A 33 5.02 9.45 0.81
C SER A 33 5.86 8.19 0.69
N ILE A 34 5.23 7.00 0.67
CA ILE A 34 5.96 5.73 0.50
C ILE A 34 6.62 5.66 -0.87
N LEU A 35 5.96 6.15 -1.92
CA LEU A 35 6.51 6.12 -3.27
C LEU A 35 7.83 6.89 -3.37
N LYS A 36 7.99 7.97 -2.58
CA LYS A 36 9.25 8.72 -2.49
C LYS A 36 10.36 7.93 -1.76
N CYS A 37 9.99 7.08 -0.81
CA CYS A 37 10.94 6.21 -0.13
C CYS A 37 11.36 5.01 -0.99
N LEU A 38 10.50 4.62 -1.95
CA LEU A 38 10.77 3.56 -2.92
C LEU A 38 11.53 4.07 -4.16
N ASP A 39 11.49 5.36 -4.49
CA ASP A 39 12.30 5.92 -5.59
C ASP A 39 13.78 6.01 -5.18
N ASP A 40 14.49 4.90 -5.34
CA ASP A 40 15.88 4.74 -4.96
C ASP A 40 16.68 3.98 -6.03
N CYS A 41 17.80 4.54 -6.50
CA CYS A 41 18.61 3.95 -7.56
C CYS A 41 19.22 2.59 -7.22
N ARG A 42 19.28 2.21 -5.94
CA ARG A 42 19.83 0.92 -5.52
C ARG A 42 18.98 -0.26 -6.00
N TYR A 43 17.69 -0.05 -6.30
CA TYR A 43 16.84 -1.09 -6.89
C TYR A 43 17.36 -1.57 -8.26
N GLU A 44 18.09 -0.73 -9.01
CA GLU A 44 18.68 -1.09 -10.31
C GLU A 44 19.74 -2.19 -10.20
N GLN A 45 20.25 -2.43 -8.99
CA GLN A 45 21.26 -3.47 -8.71
C GLN A 45 20.63 -4.82 -8.34
N LEU A 46 19.31 -4.89 -8.19
CA LEU A 46 18.59 -6.09 -7.77
C LEU A 46 18.03 -6.85 -8.98
N ASP A 47 18.03 -8.18 -8.91
CA ASP A 47 17.24 -9.00 -9.83
C ASP A 47 15.78 -9.01 -9.35
N THR A 48 14.96 -8.17 -9.98
CA THR A 48 13.53 -8.00 -9.68
C THR A 48 12.63 -8.67 -10.71
N SER A 49 13.18 -9.50 -11.59
CA SER A 49 12.46 -10.16 -12.69
C SER A 49 11.33 -11.11 -12.25
N LYS A 50 11.32 -11.51 -10.98
CA LYS A 50 10.32 -12.40 -10.36
C LYS A 50 9.41 -11.68 -9.37
N TRP A 51 9.44 -10.35 -9.37
CA TRP A 51 8.57 -9.56 -8.50
C TRP A 51 7.25 -9.27 -9.22
N ASP A 52 6.16 -9.33 -8.48
CA ASP A 52 4.83 -8.88 -8.87
C ASP A 52 4.44 -7.71 -7.97
N ILE A 53 4.13 -6.56 -8.56
CA ILE A 53 3.78 -5.32 -7.86
C ILE A 53 2.27 -5.11 -7.93
N PHE A 54 1.65 -4.94 -6.77
CA PHE A 54 0.22 -4.67 -6.58
C PHE A 54 0.02 -3.36 -5.85
N TYR A 55 -1.14 -2.75 -6.04
CA TYR A 55 -1.58 -1.56 -5.32
C TYR A 55 -2.60 -1.91 -4.25
N SER A 56 -2.49 -1.25 -3.09
CA SER A 56 -3.47 -1.35 -2.00
C SER A 56 -4.70 -0.46 -2.23
N ASP A 57 -4.55 0.61 -3.00
CA ASP A 57 -5.61 1.52 -3.39
C ASP A 57 -5.23 2.33 -4.64
N GLU A 58 -6.23 2.87 -5.32
CA GLU A 58 -6.06 3.78 -6.45
C GLU A 58 -7.19 4.83 -6.51
N ARG A 59 -6.87 5.98 -7.07
CA ARG A 59 -7.79 7.12 -7.23
C ARG A 59 -8.52 7.04 -8.57
N GLU A 60 -9.73 7.58 -8.62
CA GLU A 60 -10.47 7.75 -9.87
C GLU A 60 -9.82 8.82 -10.77
N ASP A 61 -9.30 9.88 -10.16
CA ASP A 61 -8.71 11.01 -10.88
C ASP A 61 -7.43 10.58 -11.62
N GLN A 62 -7.52 10.53 -12.96
CA GLN A 62 -6.46 10.06 -13.85
C GLN A 62 -5.21 10.95 -13.82
N GLU A 63 -5.30 12.20 -13.35
CA GLU A 63 -4.14 13.08 -13.17
C GLU A 63 -3.42 12.84 -11.83
N GLN A 64 -4.03 12.08 -10.92
CA GLN A 64 -3.58 11.89 -9.54
C GLN A 64 -3.28 10.43 -9.19
N LEU A 65 -3.20 9.53 -10.18
CA LEU A 65 -3.01 8.09 -9.96
C LEU A 65 -1.76 7.76 -9.14
N ASN A 66 -1.90 6.84 -8.19
CA ASN A 66 -0.82 6.18 -7.48
C ASN A 66 0.09 5.43 -8.46
N HIS A 67 -0.46 4.84 -9.52
CA HIS A 67 0.31 4.17 -10.57
C HIS A 67 1.31 5.11 -11.24
N THR A 68 0.85 6.27 -11.73
CA THR A 68 1.70 7.29 -12.35
C THR A 68 2.73 7.85 -11.36
N ALA A 69 2.31 8.09 -10.12
CA ALA A 69 3.21 8.57 -9.07
C ALA A 69 4.30 7.54 -8.70
N ALA A 70 4.08 6.25 -8.96
CA ALA A 70 5.03 5.18 -8.66
C ALA A 70 6.15 5.03 -9.71
N CYS A 71 6.08 5.74 -10.85
CA CYS A 71 7.05 5.61 -11.94
C CYS A 71 8.52 5.77 -11.52
N GLY A 72 8.83 6.60 -10.51
CA GLY A 72 10.19 6.73 -9.98
C GLY A 72 10.77 5.41 -9.46
N PHE A 73 9.94 4.60 -8.79
CA PHE A 73 10.29 3.24 -8.36
C PHE A 73 10.19 2.23 -9.51
N LEU A 74 9.08 2.24 -10.25
CA LEU A 74 8.81 1.24 -11.29
C LEU A 74 9.85 1.26 -12.41
N ASN A 75 10.39 2.43 -12.77
CA ASN A 75 11.42 2.56 -13.80
C ASN A 75 12.79 2.00 -13.39
N ARG A 76 12.96 1.63 -12.12
CA ARG A 76 14.21 1.10 -11.56
C ARG A 76 14.19 -0.41 -11.35
N ILE A 77 13.07 -1.06 -11.63
CA ILE A 77 12.86 -2.49 -11.46
C ILE A 77 12.36 -3.12 -12.76
N ASN A 78 12.51 -4.43 -12.89
CA ASN A 78 12.00 -5.22 -14.00
C ASN A 78 10.89 -6.18 -13.51
N ALA A 79 9.96 -5.65 -12.73
CA ALA A 79 8.88 -6.41 -12.11
C ALA A 79 7.62 -6.40 -12.98
N LYS A 80 6.77 -7.41 -12.82
CA LYS A 80 5.42 -7.39 -13.39
C LYS A 80 4.54 -6.48 -12.53
N VAL A 81 3.82 -5.55 -13.15
CA VAL A 81 2.97 -4.58 -12.43
C VAL A 81 1.50 -4.87 -12.72
N HIS A 82 0.68 -4.84 -11.68
CA HIS A 82 -0.76 -5.08 -11.71
C HIS A 82 -1.50 -3.81 -11.24
N PRO A 83 -1.71 -2.82 -12.11
CA PRO A 83 -2.43 -1.59 -11.75
C PRO A 83 -3.92 -1.85 -11.52
N ILE A 84 -4.56 -0.95 -10.77
CA ILE A 84 -6.02 -0.89 -10.66
C ILE A 84 -6.51 0.03 -11.79
N ASP A 85 -7.26 -0.48 -12.75
CA ASP A 85 -7.82 0.33 -13.84
C ASP A 85 -9.02 1.14 -13.34
N THR A 86 -8.81 2.40 -13.00
CA THR A 86 -9.88 3.32 -12.58
C THR A 86 -10.42 4.19 -13.73
N SER A 87 -10.05 3.90 -14.99
CA SER A 87 -10.63 4.54 -16.16
C SER A 87 -12.05 4.03 -16.48
N VAL A 88 -12.41 2.88 -15.90
CA VAL A 88 -13.75 2.28 -15.94
C VAL A 88 -14.56 2.64 -14.67
N PRO A 89 -15.89 2.42 -14.64
CA PRO A 89 -16.67 2.61 -13.43
C PRO A 89 -16.07 1.88 -12.23
N LEU A 90 -16.01 2.52 -11.06
CA LEU A 90 -15.19 2.04 -9.95
C LEU A 90 -15.64 0.69 -9.38
N GLU A 91 -16.93 0.40 -9.40
CA GLU A 91 -17.45 -0.91 -9.01
C GLU A 91 -16.92 -2.01 -9.93
N LYS A 92 -16.81 -1.71 -11.23
CA LYS A 92 -16.21 -2.62 -12.21
C LYS A 92 -14.71 -2.75 -11.97
N ALA A 93 -14.01 -1.64 -11.74
CA ALA A 93 -12.58 -1.65 -11.39
C ALA A 93 -12.29 -2.51 -10.16
N ALA A 94 -13.13 -2.40 -9.12
CA ALA A 94 -13.01 -3.20 -7.90
C ALA A 94 -13.22 -4.69 -8.16
N ILE A 95 -14.21 -5.07 -8.99
CA ILE A 95 -14.46 -6.47 -9.37
C ILE A 95 -13.28 -7.02 -10.19
N GLU A 96 -12.81 -6.28 -11.18
CA GLU A 96 -11.70 -6.69 -12.04
C GLU A 96 -10.42 -6.86 -11.24
N TYR A 97 -10.13 -5.93 -10.33
CA TYR A 97 -8.95 -6.04 -9.47
C TYR A 97 -9.08 -7.15 -8.42
N ALA A 98 -10.28 -7.42 -7.90
CA ALA A 98 -10.50 -8.59 -7.05
C ALA A 98 -10.21 -9.91 -7.79
N ASN A 99 -10.50 -9.98 -9.10
CA ASN A 99 -10.13 -11.13 -9.92
C ASN A 99 -8.62 -11.24 -10.13
N VAL A 100 -7.91 -10.12 -10.31
CA VAL A 100 -6.44 -10.07 -10.35
C VAL A 100 -5.83 -10.59 -9.06
N LEU A 101 -6.41 -10.24 -7.91
CA LEU A 101 -5.95 -10.69 -6.59
C LEU A 101 -6.42 -12.11 -6.22
N ASN A 102 -7.21 -12.78 -7.06
CA ASN A 102 -7.75 -14.09 -6.74
C ASN A 102 -6.64 -15.13 -6.62
N GLY A 103 -6.54 -15.77 -5.45
CA GLY A 103 -5.49 -16.75 -5.14
C GLY A 103 -4.11 -16.14 -4.85
N ILE A 104 -3.96 -14.81 -4.90
CA ILE A 104 -2.71 -14.13 -4.60
C ILE A 104 -2.53 -13.98 -3.09
N VAL A 105 -1.31 -14.22 -2.63
CA VAL A 105 -0.85 -13.94 -1.26
C VAL A 105 0.28 -12.93 -1.37
N ILE A 106 0.12 -11.80 -0.69
CA ILE A 106 1.10 -10.72 -0.66
C ILE A 106 2.18 -11.07 0.37
N ASP A 107 3.44 -11.11 -0.06
CA ASP A 107 4.56 -11.37 0.83
C ASP A 107 4.84 -10.15 1.71
N VAL A 108 4.92 -8.96 1.12
CA VAL A 108 5.17 -7.69 1.82
C VAL A 108 4.13 -6.65 1.39
N CYS A 109 3.46 -6.02 2.36
CA CYS A 109 2.52 -4.93 2.15
C CYS A 109 3.02 -3.66 2.84
N LEU A 110 3.40 -2.66 2.04
CA LEU A 110 3.90 -1.36 2.50
C LEU A 110 2.76 -0.33 2.44
N LEU A 111 2.27 0.08 3.61
CA LEU A 111 1.15 1.02 3.73
C LEU A 111 1.54 2.33 4.43
N GLY A 112 1.09 3.44 3.87
CA GLY A 112 1.18 4.74 4.53
C GLY A 112 0.13 4.89 5.61
N ILE A 113 0.30 5.92 6.44
CA ILE A 113 -0.74 6.37 7.38
C ILE A 113 -1.07 7.85 7.09
N GLY A 114 -2.36 8.11 6.88
CA GLY A 114 -2.95 9.44 6.75
C GLY A 114 -2.79 10.28 8.02
N GLY A 115 -2.95 11.60 7.90
CA GLY A 115 -2.89 12.49 9.08
C GLY A 115 -4.07 12.30 10.06
N ASP A 116 -5.16 11.74 9.56
CA ASP A 116 -6.37 11.30 10.26
C ASP A 116 -6.30 9.82 10.72
N GLY A 117 -5.19 9.12 10.45
CA GLY A 117 -5.04 7.70 10.76
C GLY A 117 -5.56 6.73 9.70
N HIS A 118 -6.04 7.19 8.54
CA HIS A 118 -6.47 6.29 7.45
C HIS A 118 -5.31 5.45 6.90
N ILE A 119 -5.64 4.28 6.35
CA ILE A 119 -4.72 3.42 5.60
C ILE A 119 -5.35 3.10 4.24
N CYS A 120 -4.55 2.80 3.22
CA CYS A 120 -5.07 2.61 1.86
C CYS A 120 -5.98 3.81 1.50
N SER A 121 -7.25 3.54 1.18
CA SER A 121 -8.32 4.53 1.12
C SER A 121 -9.47 4.24 2.10
N LEU A 122 -9.15 3.67 3.27
CA LEU A 122 -10.09 3.36 4.34
C LEU A 122 -10.01 4.42 5.44
N LEU A 123 -10.99 5.34 5.46
CA LEU A 123 -11.10 6.38 6.48
C LEU A 123 -11.47 5.80 7.86
N PRO A 124 -11.18 6.51 8.96
CA PRO A 124 -11.70 6.16 10.28
C PRO A 124 -13.23 5.99 10.26
N GLU A 125 -13.71 4.95 10.94
CA GLU A 125 -15.14 4.60 11.10
C GLU A 125 -15.92 4.39 9.78
N CYS A 126 -15.25 4.26 8.61
CA CYS A 126 -15.95 4.01 7.35
C CYS A 126 -16.55 2.59 7.29
N PRO A 127 -17.71 2.39 6.63
CA PRO A 127 -18.39 1.10 6.56
C PRO A 127 -17.57 0.03 5.83
N GLU A 128 -16.68 0.43 4.93
CA GLU A 128 -15.80 -0.47 4.17
C GLU A 128 -14.83 -1.25 5.07
N LEU A 129 -14.58 -0.79 6.30
CA LEU A 129 -13.80 -1.54 7.29
C LEU A 129 -14.39 -2.92 7.59
N ASP A 130 -15.72 -3.04 7.53
CA ASP A 130 -16.46 -4.27 7.81
C ASP A 130 -16.88 -5.01 6.52
N SER A 131 -16.33 -4.61 5.36
CA SER A 131 -16.65 -5.23 4.07
C SER A 131 -16.21 -6.70 4.02
N LEU A 132 -17.12 -7.55 3.55
CA LEU A 132 -16.82 -8.95 3.24
C LEU A 132 -16.11 -9.11 1.89
N LEU A 133 -15.96 -8.07 1.09
CA LEU A 133 -15.21 -8.15 -0.17
C LEU A 133 -13.71 -8.00 0.09
N TYR A 134 -12.87 -8.42 -0.84
CA TYR A 134 -11.43 -8.15 -0.77
C TYR A 134 -11.05 -6.77 -1.33
N VAL A 135 -11.82 -6.28 -2.29
CA VAL A 135 -11.64 -4.98 -2.92
C VAL A 135 -13.01 -4.30 -2.99
N THR A 136 -13.05 -3.00 -2.76
CA THR A 136 -14.27 -2.19 -2.85
C THR A 136 -13.98 -0.84 -3.50
N ALA A 137 -14.99 -0.27 -4.15
CA ALA A 137 -15.03 1.14 -4.47
C ALA A 137 -15.63 1.90 -3.27
N LEU A 138 -15.23 3.15 -3.08
CA LEU A 138 -15.81 4.04 -2.08
C LEU A 138 -15.69 5.50 -2.49
N GLU A 139 -16.47 6.33 -1.80
CA GLU A 139 -16.37 7.78 -1.85
C GLU A 139 -16.21 8.31 -0.42
N GLY A 140 -15.22 9.17 -0.19
CA GLY A 140 -14.88 9.67 1.14
C GLY A 140 -14.34 11.10 1.12
N ASP A 141 -14.24 11.69 2.31
CA ASP A 141 -13.71 13.04 2.52
C ASP A 141 -12.17 13.05 2.42
N PHE A 142 -11.67 12.84 1.22
CA PHE A 142 -10.25 12.91 0.92
C PHE A 142 -9.88 14.30 0.40
N THR A 143 -8.73 14.81 0.84
CA THR A 143 -8.19 16.07 0.31
C THR A 143 -7.96 16.04 -1.21
N VAL A 144 -7.72 14.85 -1.78
CA VAL A 144 -7.50 14.65 -3.21
C VAL A 144 -8.28 13.42 -3.69
N SER A 145 -9.07 13.60 -4.76
CA SER A 145 -9.91 12.58 -5.39
C SER A 145 -10.81 11.83 -4.39
N PRO A 146 -12.09 12.22 -4.27
CA PRO A 146 -12.98 11.66 -3.26
C PRO A 146 -13.34 10.19 -3.53
N LYS A 147 -13.31 9.77 -4.81
CA LYS A 147 -13.68 8.43 -5.24
C LYS A 147 -12.47 7.56 -5.51
N ARG A 148 -12.47 6.35 -4.95
CA ARG A 148 -11.29 5.47 -4.92
C ARG A 148 -11.67 4.01 -4.95
N VAL A 149 -10.72 3.16 -5.33
CA VAL A 149 -10.78 1.69 -5.20
C VAL A 149 -9.74 1.26 -4.19
N THR A 150 -10.07 0.33 -3.30
CA THR A 150 -9.18 -0.07 -2.21
C THR A 150 -9.36 -1.52 -1.81
N ILE A 151 -8.28 -2.14 -1.31
CA ILE A 151 -8.37 -3.40 -0.57
C ILE A 151 -9.03 -3.17 0.79
N THR A 152 -9.68 -4.22 1.31
CA THR A 152 -10.36 -4.17 2.62
C THR A 152 -9.51 -4.77 3.74
N PRO A 153 -9.87 -4.56 5.02
CA PRO A 153 -9.21 -5.25 6.13
C PRO A 153 -9.29 -6.78 6.01
N ARG A 154 -10.35 -7.31 5.37
CA ARG A 154 -10.47 -8.74 5.08
C ARG A 154 -9.29 -9.26 4.25
N TYR A 155 -8.94 -8.56 3.16
CA TYR A 155 -7.80 -8.96 2.33
C TYR A 155 -6.48 -8.85 3.11
N ILE A 156 -6.28 -7.76 3.86
CA ILE A 156 -5.08 -7.56 4.67
C ILE A 156 -4.91 -8.72 5.66
N ASN A 157 -5.97 -9.09 6.38
CA ASN A 157 -5.94 -10.16 7.37
C ASN A 157 -5.66 -11.53 6.74
N GLU A 158 -6.34 -11.87 5.66
CA GLU A 158 -6.31 -13.22 5.07
C GLU A 158 -5.14 -13.45 4.10
N LYS A 159 -4.65 -12.40 3.42
CA LYS A 159 -3.78 -12.54 2.24
C LYS A 159 -2.44 -11.82 2.33
N VAL A 160 -2.18 -11.02 3.35
CA VAL A 160 -0.86 -10.39 3.56
C VAL A 160 -0.03 -11.24 4.54
N LYS A 161 1.24 -11.51 4.25
CA LYS A 161 2.14 -12.16 5.22
C LYS A 161 2.77 -11.12 6.14
N GLU A 162 3.47 -10.14 5.57
CA GLU A 162 4.13 -9.07 6.31
C GLU A 162 3.44 -7.73 6.05
N LEU A 163 2.85 -7.15 7.10
CA LEU A 163 2.24 -5.82 7.06
C LEU A 163 3.18 -4.80 7.70
N ILE A 164 3.57 -3.79 6.92
CA ILE A 164 4.53 -2.77 7.35
C ILE A 164 3.93 -1.40 7.06
N PHE A 165 3.69 -0.64 8.13
CA PHE A 165 3.32 0.76 8.03
C PHE A 165 4.58 1.62 7.95
N VAL A 166 4.68 2.49 6.95
CA VAL A 166 5.83 3.37 6.76
C VAL A 166 5.37 4.81 6.90
N VAL A 167 5.90 5.52 7.90
CA VAL A 167 5.42 6.87 8.27
C VAL A 167 6.57 7.89 8.30
N PRO A 168 7.08 8.34 7.13
CA PRO A 168 8.18 9.31 7.05
C PRO A 168 7.90 10.65 7.74
N GLY A 169 6.63 11.06 7.74
CA GLY A 169 6.15 12.31 8.34
C GLY A 169 5.48 12.14 9.70
N SER A 170 5.83 11.10 10.49
CA SER A 170 5.13 10.78 11.75
C SER A 170 5.15 11.93 12.75
N LYS A 171 6.25 12.67 12.86
CA LYS A 171 6.40 13.82 13.78
C LYS A 171 5.53 15.01 13.39
N GLU A 172 5.51 15.32 12.10
CA GLU A 172 4.76 16.46 11.55
C GLU A 172 3.25 16.17 11.58
N LYS A 173 2.85 14.93 11.28
CA LYS A 173 1.46 14.46 11.33
C LYS A 173 0.97 14.14 12.75
N LYS A 174 1.89 13.94 13.70
CA LYS A 174 1.62 13.41 15.04
C LYS A 174 0.85 12.08 15.00
N ILE A 175 1.21 11.23 14.03
CA ILE A 175 0.58 9.92 13.81
C ILE A 175 1.65 8.83 13.88
N GLU A 176 1.40 7.81 14.68
CA GLU A 176 2.34 6.71 14.94
C GLU A 176 1.73 5.33 14.65
N GLN A 177 0.41 5.28 14.42
CA GLN A 177 -0.32 4.06 14.09
C GLN A 177 -1.64 4.42 13.38
N PRO A 178 -2.29 3.46 12.70
CA PRO A 178 -3.61 3.66 12.14
C PRO A 178 -4.64 4.05 13.21
N ASP A 179 -5.76 4.63 12.77
CA ASP A 179 -6.85 4.93 13.69
C ASP A 179 -7.37 3.67 14.42
N LYS A 180 -7.86 3.85 15.64
CA LYS A 180 -8.38 2.76 16.49
C LYS A 180 -9.49 1.96 15.80
N SER A 181 -10.33 2.58 14.98
CA SER A 181 -11.44 1.92 14.27
C SER A 181 -10.90 0.90 13.28
N ILE A 182 -9.78 1.26 12.62
CA ILE A 182 -9.06 0.45 11.64
C ILE A 182 -8.31 -0.66 12.37
N LEU A 183 -7.57 -0.33 13.43
CA LEU A 183 -6.84 -1.32 14.24
C LEU A 183 -7.75 -2.39 14.82
N ALA A 184 -9.00 -2.05 15.18
CA ALA A 184 -9.99 -3.02 15.62
C ALA A 184 -10.38 -4.07 14.54
N ARG A 185 -10.04 -3.83 13.26
CA ARG A 185 -10.24 -4.76 12.14
C ARG A 185 -8.95 -5.36 11.60
N ILE A 186 -7.78 -5.00 12.12
CA ILE A 186 -6.50 -5.60 11.72
C ILE A 186 -6.11 -6.67 12.75
N ASN A 187 -6.35 -7.94 12.38
CA ASN A 187 -6.20 -9.10 13.26
C ASN A 187 -4.91 -9.85 12.96
N LYS A 188 -3.80 -9.11 12.82
CA LYS A 188 -2.48 -9.68 12.55
C LYS A 188 -1.36 -8.81 13.09
N ASP A 189 -0.17 -9.39 13.19
CA ASP A 189 1.03 -8.64 13.51
C ASP A 189 1.42 -7.69 12.38
N TYR A 190 1.91 -6.52 12.79
CA TYR A 190 2.42 -5.50 11.90
C TYR A 190 3.62 -4.78 12.51
N VAL A 191 4.44 -4.23 11.63
CA VAL A 191 5.56 -3.35 11.95
C VAL A 191 5.15 -1.92 11.63
N VAL A 192 5.56 -0.96 12.45
CA VAL A 192 5.51 0.46 12.09
C VAL A 192 6.93 1.02 12.04
N ILE A 193 7.30 1.59 10.90
CA ILE A 193 8.55 2.32 10.71
C ILE A 193 8.26 3.81 10.93
N LEU A 194 8.88 4.39 11.96
CA LEU A 194 8.72 5.76 12.40
C LEU A 194 10.03 6.53 12.32
N LYS A 195 9.93 7.86 12.21
CA LYS A 195 11.07 8.75 12.23
C LYS A 195 11.63 8.83 13.65
N ARG A 196 12.93 8.61 13.82
CA ARG A 196 13.63 8.79 15.10
C ARG A 196 13.56 10.24 15.57
#